data_AF-A0A517P6D5-F1
#
_entry.id   AF-A0A517P6D5-F1
#
_cell.length_a   1.000
_cell.length_b   1.000
_cell.length_c   1.000
_cell.angle_alpha   90.00
_cell.angle_beta   90.00
_cell.angle_gamma   90.00
#
_symmetry.space_group_name_H-M   'P 1'
#
loop_
_entity.id
_entity.type
_entity.pdbx_description
1 polymer ?
#
loop_
_entity_poly.entity_id
_entity_poly.type
_entity_poly.pdbx_seq_one_letter_code
_entity_poly.pdbx_strand_id
1 'polypeptide(L)'
;MTAPTAADLDPTLPEAVRVEAAAWAAAADAPVPEGPDSTDFSFQPDPAWEEAEEAFLEAFDAAHPDLEAEGRGDVVRLLPACGPFEPGDETHRRLCWLCVNAARMVRHCWDEIAENPDARDRLAALADVLRGDWFLKGEGPEPDWAPLTEAAVALRDGQKVFDCDSCRVEPVAAAVAHAARFARDGRLADAADSLRHVRWAADEGCWWHDPEEPQAADAAFAEWFVRYALPAAWRCQELPPCDPGVPVWRVV
;
A
#
# COMPACT_ATOMS: atom_id res chain seq x y z
N MET A 1 -16.60 -15.41 7.41
CA MET A 1 -15.69 -15.54 8.55
C MET A 1 -15.93 -14.33 9.45
N THR A 2 -15.76 -14.45 10.76
CA THR A 2 -15.86 -13.33 11.70
C THR A 2 -14.51 -12.63 11.80
N ALA A 3 -14.49 -11.29 11.75
CA ALA A 3 -13.30 -10.49 12.00
C ALA A 3 -12.55 -10.93 13.28
N PRO A 4 -11.21 -11.01 13.26
CA PRO A 4 -10.42 -11.26 14.45
C PRO A 4 -10.65 -10.18 15.51
N THR A 5 -10.76 -10.62 16.76
CA THR A 5 -10.85 -9.76 17.93
C THR A 5 -9.46 -9.43 18.46
N ALA A 6 -9.34 -8.45 19.37
CA ALA A 6 -8.06 -8.08 19.99
C ALA A 6 -7.41 -9.25 20.75
N ALA A 7 -8.21 -10.26 21.13
CA ALA A 7 -7.74 -11.49 21.77
C ALA A 7 -7.15 -12.51 20.79
N ASP A 8 -7.44 -12.39 19.50
CA ASP A 8 -6.95 -13.28 18.43
C ASP A 8 -5.61 -12.81 17.85
N LEU A 9 -5.15 -11.62 18.25
CA LEU A 9 -3.90 -10.99 17.80
C LEU A 9 -2.74 -11.30 18.77
N ASP A 10 -1.50 -11.21 18.26
CA ASP A 10 -0.28 -11.55 19.00
C ASP A 10 -0.26 -10.87 20.39
N PRO A 11 -0.28 -11.64 21.50
CA PRO A 11 -0.39 -11.08 22.85
C PRO A 11 0.83 -10.27 23.28
N THR A 12 1.94 -10.34 22.54
CA THR A 12 3.12 -9.51 22.75
C THR A 12 2.95 -8.07 22.26
N LEU A 13 1.94 -7.81 21.42
CA LEU A 13 1.58 -6.46 21.00
C LEU A 13 0.91 -5.67 22.13
N PRO A 14 1.17 -4.36 22.26
CA PRO A 14 0.47 -3.51 23.21
C PRO A 14 -1.05 -3.59 23.02
N GLU A 15 -1.80 -3.51 24.12
CA GLU A 15 -3.27 -3.68 24.10
C GLU A 15 -3.96 -2.68 23.17
N ALA A 16 -3.50 -1.43 23.12
CA ALA A 16 -4.02 -0.41 22.21
C ALA A 16 -3.93 -0.84 20.73
N VAL A 17 -2.78 -1.37 20.31
CA VAL A 17 -2.54 -1.87 18.95
C VAL A 17 -3.46 -3.02 18.60
N ARG A 18 -3.68 -3.92 19.56
CA ARG A 18 -4.59 -5.06 19.37
C ARG A 18 -6.05 -4.63 19.31
N VAL A 19 -6.46 -3.69 20.17
CA VAL A 19 -7.80 -3.10 20.14
C VAL A 19 -8.07 -2.41 18.82
N GLU A 20 -7.07 -1.68 18.33
CA GLU A 20 -7.16 -0.97 17.07
C GLU A 20 -7.16 -1.92 15.88
N ALA A 21 -6.17 -2.79 15.72
CA ALA A 21 -6.16 -3.80 14.65
C ALA A 21 -7.44 -4.66 14.62
N ALA A 22 -8.06 -4.94 15.78
CA ALA A 22 -9.35 -5.60 15.85
C ALA A 22 -10.52 -4.70 15.42
N ALA A 23 -10.53 -3.42 15.79
CA ALA A 23 -11.51 -2.44 15.32
C ALA A 23 -11.43 -2.28 13.79
N TRP A 24 -10.22 -2.29 13.26
CA TRP A 24 -9.94 -2.24 11.83
C TRP A 24 -10.38 -3.50 11.09
N ALA A 25 -10.11 -4.68 11.64
CA ALA A 25 -10.62 -5.93 11.08
C ALA A 25 -12.15 -5.97 11.09
N ALA A 26 -12.79 -5.43 12.13
CA ALA A 26 -14.24 -5.29 12.20
C ALA A 26 -14.78 -4.27 11.18
N ALA A 27 -14.07 -3.16 10.95
CA ALA A 27 -14.40 -2.18 9.91
C ALA A 27 -14.25 -2.74 8.50
N ALA A 28 -13.26 -3.60 8.26
CA ALA A 28 -13.06 -4.30 6.98
C ALA A 28 -14.18 -5.33 6.68
N ASP A 29 -14.90 -5.81 7.69
CA ASP A 29 -16.09 -6.65 7.50
C ASP A 29 -17.39 -5.84 7.43
N ALA A 30 -17.35 -4.54 7.72
CA ALA A 30 -18.50 -3.67 7.58
C ALA A 30 -18.85 -3.48 6.08
N PRO A 31 -20.15 -3.42 5.73
CA PRO A 31 -20.56 -3.05 4.38
C PRO A 31 -20.01 -1.66 4.06
N VAL A 32 -19.35 -1.53 2.90
CA VAL A 32 -18.89 -0.24 2.39
C VAL A 32 -20.13 0.66 2.27
N PRO A 33 -20.20 1.81 2.97
CA PRO A 33 -21.35 2.68 2.85
C PRO A 33 -21.47 3.13 1.38
N GLU A 34 -22.66 2.96 0.79
CA GLU A 34 -22.98 3.56 -0.51
C GLU A 34 -22.75 5.08 -0.38
N GLY A 35 -21.80 5.60 -1.15
CA GLY A 35 -21.24 6.94 -0.94
C GLY A 35 -22.31 8.04 -1.08
N PRO A 36 -22.32 9.07 -0.22
CA PRO A 36 -23.14 10.24 -0.43
C PRO A 36 -22.52 11.16 -1.49
N ASP A 37 -23.34 11.64 -2.42
CA ASP A 37 -23.06 12.84 -3.21
C ASP A 37 -22.84 14.02 -2.25
N SER A 38 -21.59 14.43 -1.99
CA SER A 38 -21.35 15.61 -1.13
C SER A 38 -19.94 16.17 -1.26
N THR A 39 -19.86 17.44 -1.67
CA THR A 39 -18.65 18.26 -1.83
C THR A 39 -18.27 19.03 -0.56
N ASP A 40 -18.57 18.52 0.64
CA ASP A 40 -18.30 19.26 1.87
C ASP A 40 -17.89 18.31 3.01
N PHE A 41 -16.57 18.13 3.22
CA PHE A 41 -16.00 17.42 4.36
C PHE A 41 -14.68 18.08 4.75
N SER A 42 -14.69 18.83 5.85
CA SER A 42 -13.48 19.11 6.63
C SER A 42 -13.29 17.96 7.61
N PHE A 43 -12.29 17.12 7.37
CA PHE A 43 -11.89 16.11 8.34
C PHE A 43 -11.13 16.80 9.48
N GLN A 44 -11.62 16.64 10.70
CA GLN A 44 -10.82 16.90 11.91
C GLN A 44 -10.51 15.54 12.51
N PRO A 45 -9.22 15.15 12.63
CA PRO A 45 -8.86 13.90 13.28
C PRO A 45 -9.41 13.88 14.71
N ASP A 46 -9.89 12.72 15.14
CA ASP A 46 -10.34 12.52 16.52
C ASP A 46 -9.13 12.66 17.45
N PRO A 47 -9.16 13.46 18.53
CA PRO A 47 -8.04 13.53 19.47
C PRO A 47 -7.65 12.16 20.07
N ALA A 48 -8.59 11.22 20.15
CA ALA A 48 -8.30 9.85 20.57
C ALA A 48 -7.48 9.06 19.54
N TRP A 49 -7.55 9.45 18.27
CA TRP A 49 -6.71 8.91 17.20
C TRP A 49 -5.28 9.40 17.32
N GLU A 50 -5.06 10.71 17.56
CA GLU A 50 -3.72 11.28 17.73
C GLU A 50 -2.97 10.65 18.93
N GLU A 51 -3.66 10.44 20.06
CA GLU A 51 -3.07 9.78 21.25
C GLU A 51 -2.79 8.27 21.02
N ALA A 52 -3.67 7.56 20.31
CA ALA A 52 -3.49 6.14 20.02
C ALA A 52 -2.36 5.90 19.01
N GLU A 53 -2.28 6.76 17.99
CA GLU A 53 -1.18 6.83 17.05
C GLU A 53 0.14 7.09 17.79
N GLU A 54 0.25 8.17 18.57
CA GLU A 54 1.47 8.51 19.31
C GLU A 54 1.95 7.37 20.25
N ALA A 55 1.04 6.74 21.00
CA ALA A 55 1.39 5.62 21.89
C ALA A 55 1.84 4.35 21.13
N PHE A 56 1.26 4.08 19.96
CA PHE A 56 1.69 3.00 19.07
C PHE A 56 3.08 3.28 18.49
N LEU A 57 3.29 4.51 18.03
CA LEU A 57 4.55 4.97 17.46
C LEU A 57 5.72 4.82 18.45
N GLU A 58 5.54 5.25 19.70
CA GLU A 58 6.56 5.09 20.75
C GLU A 58 6.90 3.61 21.02
N ALA A 59 5.90 2.73 21.08
CA ALA A 59 6.11 1.31 21.33
C ALA A 59 6.80 0.61 20.15
N PHE A 60 6.46 1.02 18.93
CA PHE A 60 7.02 0.49 17.68
C PHE A 60 8.49 0.89 17.51
N ASP A 61 8.80 2.16 17.69
CA ASP A 61 10.16 2.70 17.58
C ASP A 61 11.08 2.06 18.64
N ALA A 62 10.55 1.80 19.84
CA ALA A 62 11.26 1.04 20.88
C ALA A 62 11.52 -0.44 20.50
N ALA A 63 10.62 -1.08 19.76
CA ALA A 63 10.76 -2.48 19.34
C ALA A 63 11.64 -2.65 18.09
N HIS A 64 11.73 -1.61 17.26
CA HIS A 64 12.45 -1.62 15.99
C HIS A 64 13.36 -0.39 15.84
N PRO A 65 14.34 -0.19 16.74
CA PRO A 65 15.19 1.01 16.78
C PRO A 65 16.05 1.18 15.50
N ASP A 66 16.26 0.11 14.75
CA ASP A 66 16.98 0.13 13.48
C ASP A 66 16.16 0.78 12.34
N LEU A 67 14.84 0.93 12.53
CA LEU A 67 13.92 1.53 11.56
C LEU A 67 13.72 3.04 11.76
N GLU A 68 13.94 3.57 12.97
CA GLU A 68 13.89 5.01 13.30
C GLU A 68 14.94 5.82 12.53
N ALA A 69 16.12 5.25 12.30
CA ALA A 69 17.26 5.96 11.73
C ALA A 69 17.07 6.45 10.28
N GLU A 70 16.00 6.00 9.59
CA GLU A 70 15.79 6.24 8.16
C GLU A 70 14.53 7.06 7.81
N GLY A 71 13.90 7.75 8.77
CA GLY A 71 12.82 8.71 8.49
C GLY A 71 11.61 8.08 7.79
N ARG A 72 11.09 6.99 8.36
CA ARG A 72 10.02 6.17 7.77
C ARG A 72 8.65 6.70 8.18
N GLY A 73 7.77 6.95 7.20
CA GLY A 73 6.39 7.43 7.43
C GLY A 73 5.45 6.41 8.09
N ASP A 74 4.34 6.92 8.63
CA ASP A 74 3.41 6.21 9.53
C ASP A 74 2.79 4.94 8.91
N VAL A 75 2.63 4.89 7.58
CA VAL A 75 2.07 3.73 6.88
C VAL A 75 2.99 2.49 6.94
N VAL A 76 4.32 2.67 7.01
CA VAL A 76 5.28 1.56 7.13
C VAL A 76 5.21 0.92 8.52
N ARG A 77 4.81 1.70 9.52
CA ARG A 77 4.71 1.26 10.92
C ARG A 77 3.52 0.34 11.15
N LEU A 78 2.52 0.35 10.27
CA LEU A 78 1.33 -0.52 10.36
C LEU A 78 1.59 -1.98 9.95
N LEU A 79 2.67 -2.26 9.21
CA LEU A 79 2.92 -3.60 8.67
C LEU A 79 3.16 -4.66 9.78
N PRO A 80 3.94 -4.38 10.85
CA PRO A 80 4.16 -5.38 11.90
C PRO A 80 2.97 -5.56 12.85
N ALA A 81 2.06 -4.57 12.92
CA ALA A 81 0.80 -4.69 13.67
C ALA A 81 -0.16 -5.72 13.06
N CYS A 82 0.07 -6.14 11.82
CA CYS A 82 -0.70 -7.20 11.16
C CYS A 82 -0.40 -8.61 11.72
N GLY A 83 0.56 -8.71 12.66
CA GLY A 83 0.92 -9.95 13.36
C GLY A 83 2.06 -10.71 12.68
N PRO A 84 2.48 -11.85 13.27
CA PRO A 84 3.45 -12.73 12.64
C PRO A 84 2.87 -13.23 11.31
N PHE A 85 3.73 -13.32 10.29
CA PHE A 85 3.34 -13.87 9.01
C PHE A 85 4.45 -14.75 8.45
N GLU A 86 4.05 -15.78 7.73
CA GLU A 86 4.89 -16.69 6.97
C GLU A 86 4.55 -16.56 5.48
N PRO A 87 5.53 -16.70 4.58
CA PRO A 87 5.27 -16.74 3.14
C PRO A 87 4.17 -17.76 2.81
N GLY A 88 3.08 -17.26 2.22
CA GLY A 88 1.94 -18.05 1.78
C GLY A 88 0.79 -18.16 2.80
N ASP A 89 0.91 -17.58 3.98
CA ASP A 89 -0.21 -17.50 4.93
C ASP A 89 -1.23 -16.40 4.57
N GLU A 90 -2.30 -16.28 5.36
CA GLU A 90 -3.36 -15.31 5.08
C GLU A 90 -2.90 -13.86 5.25
N THR A 91 -2.09 -13.56 6.26
CA THR A 91 -1.56 -12.22 6.51
C THR A 91 -0.62 -11.78 5.39
N HIS A 92 0.28 -12.66 4.97
CA HIS A 92 1.16 -12.47 3.82
C HIS A 92 0.36 -12.15 2.55
N ARG A 93 -0.69 -12.93 2.25
CA ARG A 93 -1.55 -12.67 1.09
C ARG A 93 -2.21 -11.29 1.16
N ARG A 94 -2.75 -10.91 2.32
CA ARG A 94 -3.37 -9.59 2.54
C ARG A 94 -2.36 -8.47 2.33
N LEU A 95 -1.17 -8.58 2.92
CA LEU A 95 -0.11 -7.58 2.78
C LEU A 95 0.42 -7.48 1.33
N CYS A 96 0.45 -8.59 0.58
CA CYS A 96 0.77 -8.56 -0.84
C CYS A 96 -0.27 -7.74 -1.63
N TRP A 97 -1.57 -7.97 -1.35
CA TRP A 97 -2.64 -7.17 -1.95
C TRP A 97 -2.57 -5.70 -1.55
N LEU A 98 -2.15 -5.39 -0.32
CA LEU A 98 -1.93 -4.01 0.12
C LEU A 98 -0.85 -3.33 -0.72
N CYS A 99 0.29 -3.99 -0.93
CA CYS A 99 1.39 -3.48 -1.75
C CYS A 99 0.95 -3.30 -3.21
N VAL A 100 0.24 -4.26 -3.79
CA VAL A 100 -0.28 -4.17 -5.16
C VAL A 100 -1.29 -3.04 -5.32
N ASN A 101 -2.25 -2.91 -4.40
CA ASN A 101 -3.25 -1.84 -4.43
C ASN A 101 -2.59 -0.46 -4.26
N ALA A 102 -1.60 -0.33 -3.37
CA ALA A 102 -0.78 0.87 -3.21
C ALA A 102 -0.01 1.23 -4.49
N ALA A 103 0.67 0.26 -5.12
CA ALA A 103 1.39 0.51 -6.36
C ALA A 103 0.45 0.89 -7.52
N ARG A 104 -0.75 0.31 -7.57
CA ARG A 104 -1.77 0.65 -8.57
C ARG A 104 -2.21 2.10 -8.49
N MET A 105 -2.29 2.64 -7.29
CA MET A 105 -2.70 4.01 -7.08
C MET A 105 -1.80 5.01 -7.83
N VAL A 106 -0.49 4.87 -7.65
CA VAL A 106 0.50 5.77 -8.26
C VAL A 106 0.91 5.37 -9.68
N ARG A 107 0.32 4.30 -10.24
CA ARG A 107 0.66 3.79 -11.57
C ARG A 107 0.41 4.78 -12.70
N HIS A 108 -0.63 5.61 -12.60
CA HIS A 108 -1.00 6.54 -13.68
C HIS A 108 0.14 7.51 -14.03
N CYS A 109 0.97 7.88 -13.05
CA CYS A 109 2.17 8.68 -13.25
C CYS A 109 3.14 8.04 -14.27
N TRP A 110 3.26 6.71 -14.22
CA TRP A 110 4.01 5.96 -15.23
C TRP A 110 3.36 6.10 -16.61
N ASP A 111 2.05 5.91 -16.69
CA ASP A 111 1.29 5.97 -17.94
C ASP A 111 1.34 7.38 -18.59
N GLU A 112 1.52 8.44 -17.81
CA GLU A 112 1.67 9.83 -18.30
C GLU A 112 3.10 10.17 -18.75
N ILE A 113 4.11 9.63 -18.07
CA ILE A 113 5.51 10.04 -18.26
C ILE A 113 6.27 9.10 -19.19
N ALA A 114 6.08 7.79 -19.02
CA ALA A 114 6.79 6.75 -19.73
C ALA A 114 5.95 6.20 -20.89
N GLU A 115 6.58 6.03 -22.05
CA GLU A 115 5.94 5.48 -23.25
C GLU A 115 5.88 3.95 -23.23
N ASN A 116 6.83 3.32 -22.53
CA ASN A 116 6.88 1.86 -22.42
C ASN A 116 5.96 1.37 -21.29
N PRO A 117 5.25 0.26 -21.49
CA PRO A 117 4.26 -0.21 -20.51
C PRO A 117 4.85 -1.04 -19.37
N ASP A 118 6.18 -1.19 -19.28
CA ASP A 118 6.85 -2.21 -18.46
C ASP A 118 6.38 -2.24 -17.00
N ALA A 119 6.33 -1.11 -16.28
CA ALA A 119 5.90 -1.12 -14.87
C ALA A 119 4.42 -1.50 -14.73
N ARG A 120 3.56 -1.01 -15.63
CA ARG A 120 2.14 -1.36 -15.67
C ARG A 120 1.95 -2.85 -15.93
N ASP A 121 2.66 -3.38 -16.91
CA ASP A 121 2.54 -4.78 -17.31
C ASP A 121 3.12 -5.71 -16.23
N ARG A 122 4.21 -5.32 -15.55
CA ARG A 122 4.75 -6.04 -14.38
C ARG A 122 3.78 -6.02 -13.19
N LEU A 123 3.13 -4.89 -12.92
CA LEU A 123 2.13 -4.78 -11.85
C LEU A 123 0.90 -5.64 -12.15
N ALA A 124 0.44 -5.67 -13.41
CA ALA A 124 -0.65 -6.54 -13.85
C ALA A 124 -0.26 -8.02 -13.71
N ALA A 125 0.94 -8.39 -14.15
CA ALA A 125 1.47 -9.74 -14.02
C ALA A 125 1.62 -10.16 -12.54
N LEU A 126 2.05 -9.26 -11.66
CA LEU A 126 2.09 -9.52 -10.22
C LEU A 126 0.68 -9.77 -9.67
N ALA A 127 -0.31 -8.95 -10.04
CA ALA A 127 -1.70 -9.18 -9.63
C ALA A 127 -2.24 -10.54 -10.14
N ASP A 128 -1.87 -10.95 -11.35
CA ASP A 128 -2.23 -12.26 -11.89
C ASP A 128 -1.60 -13.41 -11.09
N VAL A 129 -0.34 -13.25 -10.64
CA VAL A 129 0.31 -14.18 -9.71
C VAL A 129 -0.47 -14.29 -8.41
N LEU A 130 -0.86 -13.16 -7.80
CA LEU A 130 -1.59 -13.17 -6.52
C LEU A 130 -2.99 -13.81 -6.61
N ARG A 131 -3.62 -13.79 -7.80
CA ARG A 131 -4.89 -14.49 -8.05
C ARG A 131 -4.71 -15.97 -8.38
N GLY A 132 -3.50 -16.40 -8.74
CA GLY A 132 -3.22 -17.75 -9.19
C GLY A 132 -3.25 -18.79 -8.06
N ASP A 133 -3.59 -20.03 -8.42
CA ASP A 133 -3.61 -21.16 -7.47
C ASP A 133 -2.23 -21.42 -6.83
N TRP A 134 -1.13 -21.05 -7.49
CA TRP A 134 0.21 -21.18 -6.92
C TRP A 134 0.35 -20.34 -5.67
N PHE A 135 -0.06 -19.08 -5.72
CA PHE A 135 0.05 -18.17 -4.58
C PHE A 135 -1.01 -18.46 -3.51
N LEU A 136 -2.21 -18.84 -3.93
CA LEU A 136 -3.33 -19.07 -3.01
C LEU A 136 -3.27 -20.42 -2.30
N LYS A 137 -2.76 -21.46 -2.96
CA LYS A 137 -2.82 -22.86 -2.50
C LYS A 137 -1.48 -23.60 -2.55
N GLY A 138 -0.44 -23.00 -3.14
CA GLY A 138 0.82 -23.69 -3.42
C GLY A 138 0.71 -24.68 -4.58
N GLU A 139 -0.32 -24.56 -5.44
CA GLU A 139 -0.61 -25.51 -6.53
C GLU A 139 -0.27 -24.92 -7.90
N GLY A 140 0.36 -25.70 -8.78
CA GLY A 140 0.66 -25.29 -10.16
C GLY A 140 2.11 -24.82 -10.35
N PRO A 141 2.43 -24.28 -11.55
CA PRO A 141 3.79 -23.87 -11.85
C PRO A 141 4.19 -22.62 -11.06
N GLU A 142 5.44 -22.60 -10.61
CA GLU A 142 6.04 -21.41 -10.00
C GLU A 142 6.10 -20.27 -11.02
N PRO A 143 5.69 -19.04 -10.66
CA PRO A 143 5.82 -17.86 -11.52
C PRO A 143 7.27 -17.56 -11.86
N ASP A 144 7.50 -16.95 -13.02
CA ASP A 144 8.80 -16.34 -13.33
C ASP A 144 8.94 -15.00 -12.59
N TRP A 145 9.66 -15.03 -11.46
CA TRP A 145 9.88 -13.87 -10.61
C TRP A 145 10.95 -12.90 -11.12
N ALA A 146 11.84 -13.35 -12.00
CA ALA A 146 12.96 -12.52 -12.45
C ALA A 146 12.52 -11.17 -13.03
N PRO A 147 11.57 -11.11 -13.99
CA PRO A 147 11.13 -9.84 -14.55
C PRO A 147 10.32 -8.98 -13.57
N LEU A 148 9.71 -9.57 -12.54
CA LEU A 148 8.86 -8.87 -11.58
C LEU A 148 9.65 -8.21 -10.45
N THR A 149 10.80 -8.80 -10.07
CA THR A 149 11.59 -8.36 -8.90
C THR A 149 12.65 -7.31 -9.20
N GLU A 150 12.75 -6.90 -10.46
CA GLU A 150 13.59 -5.79 -10.92
C GLU A 150 12.72 -4.56 -11.23
N ALA A 151 13.22 -3.38 -10.89
CA ALA A 151 12.54 -2.14 -11.23
C ALA A 151 12.55 -1.95 -12.76
N ALA A 152 11.39 -1.65 -13.33
CA ALA A 152 11.29 -1.29 -14.74
C ALA A 152 12.05 0.00 -15.05
N VAL A 153 12.58 0.10 -16.26
CA VAL A 153 13.22 1.33 -16.74
C VAL A 153 12.18 2.15 -17.49
N ALA A 154 11.95 3.39 -17.03
CA ALA A 154 11.07 4.33 -17.71
C ALA A 154 11.76 4.90 -18.96
N LEU A 155 11.07 4.83 -20.10
CA LEU A 155 11.54 5.33 -21.38
C LEU A 155 10.60 6.43 -21.92
N ARG A 156 11.18 7.49 -22.48
CA ARG A 156 10.50 8.53 -23.27
C ARG A 156 11.32 8.82 -24.52
N ASP A 157 10.69 8.86 -25.69
CA ASP A 157 11.35 8.95 -26.99
C ASP A 157 12.45 7.88 -27.19
N GLY A 158 12.24 6.69 -26.62
CA GLY A 158 13.21 5.59 -26.64
C GLY A 158 14.46 5.78 -25.77
N GLN A 159 14.50 6.81 -24.92
CA GLN A 159 15.60 7.09 -23.99
C GLN A 159 15.15 6.94 -22.55
N LYS A 160 16.06 6.54 -21.65
CA LYS A 160 15.75 6.47 -20.23
C LYS A 160 15.45 7.89 -19.70
N VAL A 161 14.38 8.01 -18.91
CA VAL A 161 14.04 9.24 -18.19
C VAL A 161 15.09 9.46 -17.07
N PHE A 162 15.73 10.63 -17.06
CA PHE A 162 16.81 10.98 -16.11
C PHE A 162 16.68 12.41 -15.52
N ASP A 163 15.62 13.13 -15.86
CA ASP A 163 15.36 14.49 -15.37
C ASP A 163 14.43 14.45 -14.15
N CYS A 164 13.82 15.58 -13.80
CA CYS A 164 12.88 15.65 -12.67
C CYS A 164 11.69 14.70 -12.81
N ASP A 165 11.32 14.24 -14.01
CA ASP A 165 10.26 13.26 -14.18
C ASP A 165 10.69 11.87 -13.66
N SER A 166 12.00 11.58 -13.55
CA SER A 166 12.50 10.35 -12.94
C SER A 166 12.08 10.21 -11.47
N CYS A 167 11.97 11.32 -10.73
CA CYS A 167 11.49 11.34 -9.35
C CYS A 167 10.06 10.81 -9.23
N ARG A 168 9.26 10.89 -10.29
CA ARG A 168 7.86 10.41 -10.32
C ARG A 168 7.75 8.95 -10.71
N VAL A 169 8.53 8.51 -11.71
CA VAL A 169 8.37 7.17 -12.29
C VAL A 169 9.26 6.09 -11.69
N GLU A 170 10.48 6.44 -11.25
CA GLU A 170 11.39 5.45 -10.65
C GLU A 170 10.81 4.87 -9.34
N PRO A 171 10.16 5.65 -8.46
CA PRO A 171 9.51 5.08 -7.28
C PRO A 171 8.34 4.15 -7.64
N VAL A 172 7.56 4.43 -8.70
CA VAL A 172 6.50 3.50 -9.14
C VAL A 172 7.08 2.15 -9.53
N ALA A 173 8.14 2.13 -10.35
CA ALA A 173 8.82 0.89 -10.74
C ALA A 173 9.45 0.17 -9.54
N ALA A 174 10.03 0.91 -8.61
CA ALA A 174 10.61 0.35 -7.38
C ALA A 174 9.53 -0.27 -6.49
N ALA A 175 8.38 0.40 -6.33
CA ALA A 175 7.26 -0.12 -5.56
C ALA A 175 6.78 -1.47 -6.10
N VAL A 176 6.60 -1.59 -7.41
CA VAL A 176 6.20 -2.86 -8.05
C VAL A 176 7.24 -3.95 -7.82
N ALA A 177 8.53 -3.64 -7.97
CA ALA A 177 9.61 -4.59 -7.76
C ALA A 177 9.70 -5.09 -6.31
N HIS A 178 9.55 -4.18 -5.35
CA HIS A 178 9.55 -4.52 -3.93
C HIS A 178 8.29 -5.32 -3.54
N ALA A 179 7.11 -4.98 -4.06
CA ALA A 179 5.91 -5.77 -3.87
C ALA A 179 6.09 -7.22 -4.39
N ALA A 180 6.74 -7.39 -5.54
CA ALA A 180 7.04 -8.72 -6.08
C ALA A 180 8.05 -9.50 -5.23
N ARG A 181 9.09 -8.83 -4.71
CA ARG A 181 10.06 -9.46 -3.79
C ARG A 181 9.39 -9.87 -2.49
N PHE A 182 8.51 -9.03 -1.96
CA PHE A 182 7.72 -9.36 -0.79
C PHE A 182 6.84 -10.58 -1.04
N ALA A 183 6.08 -10.60 -2.14
CA ALA A 183 5.23 -11.74 -2.50
C ALA A 183 6.00 -13.05 -2.68
N ARG A 184 7.26 -12.99 -3.13
CA ARG A 184 8.13 -14.16 -3.28
C ARG A 184 8.73 -14.63 -1.95
N ASP A 185 9.30 -13.70 -1.18
CA ASP A 185 10.20 -14.03 -0.07
C ASP A 185 9.59 -13.78 1.31
N GLY A 186 8.45 -13.09 1.40
CA GLY A 186 7.81 -12.67 2.65
C GLY A 186 8.69 -11.78 3.53
N ARG A 187 9.57 -10.96 2.95
CA ARG A 187 10.45 -10.07 3.73
C ARG A 187 9.76 -8.73 4.02
N LEU A 188 9.46 -8.42 5.28
CA LEU A 188 8.81 -7.15 5.66
C LEU A 188 9.49 -5.89 5.09
N ALA A 189 10.82 -5.92 4.99
CA ALA A 189 11.57 -4.81 4.41
C ALA A 189 11.10 -4.49 2.98
N ASP A 190 10.79 -5.52 2.17
CA ASP A 190 10.28 -5.34 0.81
C ASP A 190 8.83 -4.80 0.81
N ALA A 191 7.97 -5.22 1.73
CA ALA A 191 6.64 -4.61 1.86
C ALA A 191 6.73 -3.12 2.27
N ALA A 192 7.58 -2.82 3.24
CA ALA A 192 7.85 -1.47 3.71
C ALA A 192 8.40 -0.58 2.59
N ASP A 193 9.39 -1.07 1.85
CA ASP A 193 9.97 -0.36 0.71
C ASP A 193 8.95 -0.14 -0.39
N SER A 194 8.09 -1.13 -0.67
CA SER A 194 6.99 -0.97 -1.62
C SER A 194 6.11 0.22 -1.25
N LEU A 195 5.60 0.27 -0.01
CA LEU A 195 4.71 1.35 0.43
C LEU A 195 5.42 2.71 0.51
N ARG A 196 6.70 2.72 0.92
CA ARG A 196 7.53 3.93 0.94
C ARG A 196 7.68 4.53 -0.46
N HIS A 197 7.99 3.70 -1.45
CA HIS A 197 8.13 4.14 -2.83
C HIS A 197 6.80 4.64 -3.43
N VAL A 198 5.67 4.06 -3.03
CA VAL A 198 4.34 4.59 -3.38
C VAL A 198 4.15 5.99 -2.81
N ARG A 199 4.46 6.20 -1.53
CA ARG A 199 4.36 7.52 -0.91
C ARG A 199 5.26 8.53 -1.61
N TRP A 200 6.50 8.17 -1.90
CA TRP A 200 7.41 9.05 -2.65
C TRP A 200 6.88 9.42 -4.03
N ALA A 201 6.30 8.47 -4.77
CA ALA A 201 5.64 8.80 -6.03
C ALA A 201 4.49 9.80 -5.81
N ALA A 202 3.65 9.57 -4.80
CA ALA A 202 2.55 10.46 -4.46
C ALA A 202 3.04 11.89 -4.15
N ASP A 203 4.08 12.03 -3.32
CA ASP A 203 4.70 13.31 -2.93
C ASP A 203 5.28 14.07 -4.12
N GLU A 204 5.83 13.35 -5.11
CA GLU A 204 6.39 13.93 -6.35
C GLU A 204 5.32 14.36 -7.37
N GLY A 205 4.05 14.30 -6.96
CA GLY A 205 2.91 14.80 -7.72
C GLY A 205 2.10 13.71 -8.44
N CYS A 206 2.39 12.43 -8.20
CA CYS A 206 1.56 11.32 -8.70
C CYS A 206 0.23 11.18 -7.97
N TRP A 207 -0.17 12.16 -7.20
CA TRP A 207 -1.43 12.20 -6.46
C TRP A 207 -2.23 13.46 -6.76
N TRP A 208 -1.61 14.47 -7.39
CA TRP A 208 -2.07 15.84 -7.33
C TRP A 208 -2.43 16.38 -8.70
N HIS A 209 -3.72 16.68 -8.90
CA HIS A 209 -4.20 17.53 -9.99
C HIS A 209 -4.35 19.00 -9.58
N ASP A 210 -4.21 19.34 -8.28
CA ASP A 210 -4.39 20.72 -7.80
C ASP A 210 -3.12 21.30 -7.14
N PRO A 211 -2.22 21.93 -7.92
CA PRO A 211 -0.95 22.47 -7.44
C PRO A 211 -1.08 23.57 -6.36
N GLU A 212 -2.30 24.02 -6.00
CA GLU A 212 -2.52 25.05 -4.98
C GLU A 212 -2.50 24.51 -3.54
N GLU A 213 -2.61 23.18 -3.32
CA GLU A 213 -2.68 22.59 -1.96
C GLU A 213 -1.72 21.39 -1.74
N PRO A 214 -0.39 21.56 -1.82
CA PRO A 214 0.58 20.48 -1.65
C PRO A 214 0.58 19.82 -0.25
N GLN A 215 0.02 20.46 0.77
CA GLN A 215 -0.01 19.95 2.15
C GLN A 215 -1.12 18.91 2.41
N ALA A 216 -2.04 18.70 1.46
CA ALA A 216 -3.12 17.73 1.60
C ALA A 216 -2.71 16.30 1.13
N ALA A 217 -1.52 16.11 0.57
CA ALA A 217 -1.09 14.84 -0.02
C ALA A 217 -0.88 13.72 0.98
N ASP A 218 -0.14 13.96 2.06
CA ASP A 218 0.04 12.94 3.08
C ASP A 218 -1.29 12.54 3.74
N ALA A 219 -2.12 13.52 4.07
CA ALA A 219 -3.40 13.30 4.74
C ALA A 219 -4.38 12.51 3.87
N ALA A 220 -4.51 12.88 2.59
CA ALA A 220 -5.35 12.12 1.70
C ALA A 220 -4.76 10.71 1.46
N PHE A 221 -3.43 10.52 1.48
CA PHE A 221 -2.82 9.20 1.18
C PHE A 221 -3.12 8.25 2.30
N ALA A 222 -2.93 8.72 3.53
CA ALA A 222 -3.37 8.02 4.72
C ALA A 222 -4.88 7.71 4.64
N GLU A 223 -5.73 8.69 4.36
CA GLU A 223 -7.18 8.48 4.27
C GLU A 223 -7.56 7.42 3.22
N TRP A 224 -7.00 7.52 2.02
CA TRP A 224 -7.26 6.54 0.96
C TRP A 224 -6.78 5.14 1.34
N PHE A 225 -5.58 5.06 1.90
CA PHE A 225 -4.97 3.82 2.33
C PHE A 225 -5.84 3.12 3.37
N VAL A 226 -6.30 3.87 4.39
CA VAL A 226 -7.17 3.39 5.47
C VAL A 226 -8.54 2.98 4.95
N ARG A 227 -9.19 3.83 4.15
CA ARG A 227 -10.60 3.64 3.77
C ARG A 227 -10.81 2.65 2.63
N TYR A 228 -9.82 2.49 1.75
CA TYR A 228 -9.98 1.72 0.51
C TYR A 228 -8.93 0.63 0.36
N ALA A 229 -7.64 0.97 0.44
CA ALA A 229 -6.57 0.01 0.16
C ALA A 229 -6.55 -1.13 1.17
N LEU A 230 -6.63 -0.80 2.46
CA LEU A 230 -6.57 -1.81 3.52
C LEU A 230 -7.80 -2.72 3.55
N PRO A 231 -9.06 -2.23 3.48
CA PRO A 231 -10.22 -3.12 3.43
C PRO A 231 -10.22 -4.04 2.21
N ALA A 232 -9.81 -3.56 1.03
CA ALA A 232 -9.69 -4.39 -0.17
C ALA A 232 -8.59 -5.45 0.01
N ALA A 233 -7.43 -5.05 0.53
CA ALA A 233 -6.32 -5.96 0.82
C ALA A 233 -6.72 -7.05 1.82
N TRP A 234 -7.49 -6.70 2.85
CA TRP A 234 -7.96 -7.64 3.87
C TRP A 234 -8.86 -8.74 3.30
N ARG A 235 -9.61 -8.41 2.24
CA ARG A 235 -10.44 -9.33 1.47
C ARG A 235 -9.68 -10.03 0.34
N CYS A 236 -8.37 -9.78 0.22
CA CYS A 236 -7.53 -10.23 -0.89
C CYS A 236 -8.10 -9.83 -2.26
N GLN A 237 -8.58 -8.59 -2.34
CA GLN A 237 -9.23 -8.02 -3.50
C GLN A 237 -8.40 -6.89 -4.09
N GLU A 238 -8.46 -6.82 -5.41
CA GLU A 238 -7.89 -5.74 -6.18
C GLU A 238 -8.83 -4.53 -6.17
N LEU A 239 -8.29 -3.34 -5.91
CA LEU A 239 -9.03 -2.09 -6.13
C LEU A 239 -9.15 -1.79 -7.62
N PRO A 240 -10.26 -1.18 -8.07
CA PRO A 240 -10.36 -0.67 -9.43
C PRO A 240 -9.22 0.33 -9.71
N PRO A 241 -8.76 0.43 -10.97
CA PRO A 241 -7.74 1.42 -11.32
C PRO A 241 -8.24 2.83 -11.02
N CYS A 242 -7.36 3.69 -10.51
CA CYS A 242 -7.68 5.10 -10.34
C CYS A 242 -7.66 5.77 -11.72
N ASP A 243 -8.79 6.34 -12.13
CA ASP A 243 -8.86 7.10 -13.37
C ASP A 243 -8.11 8.44 -13.19
N PRO A 244 -7.23 8.84 -14.13
CA PRO A 244 -6.43 10.08 -14.05
C PRO A 244 -7.25 11.39 -14.16
N GLY A 245 -8.56 11.32 -14.00
CA GLY A 245 -9.46 12.48 -13.92
C GLY A 245 -10.48 12.37 -12.79
N VAL A 246 -10.41 11.29 -12.00
CA VAL A 246 -11.27 11.09 -10.83
C VAL A 246 -10.34 11.12 -9.62
N PRO A 247 -10.47 12.14 -8.75
CA PRO A 247 -9.75 12.15 -7.49
C PRO A 247 -9.94 10.81 -6.80
N VAL A 248 -8.87 10.28 -6.24
CA VAL A 248 -8.78 8.89 -5.82
C VAL A 248 -9.81 8.54 -4.72
N TRP A 249 -10.22 9.55 -3.95
CA TRP A 249 -11.31 9.49 -2.97
C TRP A 249 -12.72 9.43 -3.58
N ARG A 250 -12.87 9.62 -4.90
CA ARG A 250 -14.12 9.51 -5.67
C ARG A 250 -14.23 8.22 -6.49
N VAL A 251 -13.20 7.37 -6.51
CA VAL A 251 -13.22 6.08 -7.22
C VAL A 251 -13.79 5.00 -6.29
N VAL A 252 -15.08 5.09 -5.97
CA VAL A 252 -15.82 4.06 -5.23
C VAL A 252 -17.31 4.22 -5.47
#